data_AF-A2TZ49-F1
#
_entry.id   AF-A2TZ49-F1
#
_cell.length_a   1.000
_cell.length_b   1.000
_cell.length_c   1.000
_cell.angle_alpha   90.00
_cell.angle_beta   90.00
_cell.angle_gamma   90.00
#
_symmetry.space_group_name_H-M   'P 1'
#
loop_
_entity.id
_entity.type
_entity.pdbx_description
1 polymer ?
#
loop_
_entity_poly.entity_id
_entity_poly.type
_entity_poly.pdbx_seq_one_letter_code
_entity_poly.pdbx_strand_id
1 'polypeptide(L)'
;MSFYSANKNFIHIKLHSEMRGLSDKEKLDKYENIKAETRKRLTKAYKLSEDIYEFYDKAFEYLIFYEIEFLIINLFFEKECNKIFNYLKFGKLSELKINKQFLFSYKFINYMNKCSSEDEVTDFLKFELTELLSLNPDDWDSLNTNRNSIVKKFAAWLVFSNKDSVNTKENNYYYLLLCKIWNHYDYYSIHFDEKAIVFYNAINKSFIELVNNEVYVNLNKIVSKLQMAVKGLLLKDLNYYPIIDNQTKSNSGYNIQRNKLNENIKLSKFLCKSYKKESYSNIFKMMIGKDDVYCDMFKKEINDKLDQLILPIKQDLDAIIKLDFEGKQELIKKEFLRRLYMY
;
A
#
# COMPACT_ATOMS: atom_id res chain seq x y z
N MET A 1 -11.01 -25.17 -18.11
CA MET A 1 -12.00 -24.32 -18.83
C MET A 1 -11.42 -22.92 -19.02
N SER A 2 -11.42 -22.36 -20.24
CA SER A 2 -10.84 -21.03 -20.53
C SER A 2 -11.76 -19.85 -20.20
N PHE A 3 -11.20 -18.64 -20.09
CA PHE A 3 -11.96 -17.41 -19.78
C PHE A 3 -13.10 -17.17 -20.78
N TYR A 4 -12.85 -17.34 -22.07
CA TYR A 4 -13.85 -17.13 -23.13
C TYR A 4 -14.98 -18.16 -23.07
N SER A 5 -14.65 -19.46 -23.01
CA SER A 5 -15.66 -20.53 -23.00
C SER A 5 -16.66 -20.38 -21.85
N ALA A 6 -16.19 -19.96 -20.67
CA ALA A 6 -17.04 -19.72 -19.52
C ALA A 6 -17.85 -18.40 -19.58
N ASN A 7 -17.49 -17.45 -20.46
CA ASN A 7 -18.04 -16.08 -20.46
C ASN A 7 -18.47 -15.56 -21.84
N LYS A 8 -18.64 -16.43 -22.84
CA LYS A 8 -18.92 -16.07 -24.24
C LYS A 8 -20.01 -15.00 -24.39
N ASN A 9 -21.18 -15.21 -23.79
CA ASN A 9 -22.31 -14.27 -23.89
C ASN A 9 -21.99 -12.91 -23.24
N PHE A 10 -21.30 -12.92 -22.10
CA PHE A 10 -20.89 -11.69 -21.43
C PHE A 10 -19.92 -10.90 -22.30
N ILE A 11 -18.91 -11.55 -22.87
CA ILE A 11 -17.92 -10.90 -23.74
C ILE A 11 -18.60 -10.30 -24.98
N HIS A 12 -19.41 -11.09 -25.69
CA HIS A 12 -20.10 -10.63 -26.91
C HIS A 12 -21.04 -9.45 -26.66
N ILE A 13 -21.81 -9.49 -25.56
CA ILE A 13 -22.78 -8.44 -25.27
C ILE A 13 -22.07 -7.23 -24.67
N LYS A 14 -21.32 -7.41 -23.57
CA LYS A 14 -20.80 -6.31 -22.76
C LYS A 14 -19.52 -5.70 -23.28
N LEU A 15 -18.61 -6.50 -23.84
CA LEU A 15 -17.30 -6.00 -24.28
C LEU A 15 -17.26 -5.68 -25.77
N HIS A 16 -18.12 -6.30 -26.59
CA HIS A 16 -18.16 -6.07 -28.04
C HIS A 16 -19.39 -5.26 -28.47
N SER A 17 -20.60 -5.82 -28.35
CA SER A 17 -21.81 -5.20 -28.89
C SER A 17 -22.11 -3.85 -28.25
N GLU A 18 -22.08 -3.77 -26.93
CA GLU A 18 -22.36 -2.55 -26.18
C GLU A 18 -21.26 -1.49 -26.29
N MET A 19 -20.05 -1.88 -26.70
CA MET A 19 -18.89 -0.98 -26.86
C MET A 19 -18.71 -0.52 -28.31
N ARG A 20 -19.49 -1.09 -29.24
CA ARG A 20 -19.39 -0.81 -30.68
C ARG A 20 -19.80 0.64 -30.96
N GLY A 21 -18.98 1.34 -31.74
CA GLY A 21 -19.23 2.73 -32.13
C GLY A 21 -18.88 3.77 -31.07
N LEU A 22 -18.48 3.35 -29.86
CA LEU A 22 -18.00 4.26 -28.82
C LEU A 22 -16.54 4.68 -29.08
N SER A 23 -16.20 5.90 -28.69
CA SER A 23 -14.80 6.34 -28.58
C SER A 23 -14.07 5.61 -27.45
N ASP A 24 -12.73 5.64 -27.46
CA ASP A 24 -11.94 4.95 -26.44
C ASP A 24 -12.20 5.46 -25.03
N LYS A 25 -12.46 6.76 -24.86
CA LYS A 25 -12.85 7.34 -23.57
C LYS A 25 -14.21 6.79 -23.11
N GLU A 26 -15.21 6.77 -23.99
CA GLU A 26 -16.56 6.26 -23.66
C GLU A 26 -16.55 4.77 -23.35
N LYS A 27 -15.70 3.98 -24.04
CA LYS A 27 -15.50 2.57 -23.72
C LYS A 27 -14.95 2.38 -22.31
N LEU A 28 -13.94 3.17 -21.93
CA LEU A 28 -13.35 3.12 -20.58
C LEU A 28 -14.37 3.53 -19.52
N ASP A 29 -15.10 4.64 -19.72
CA ASP A 29 -16.13 5.11 -18.80
C ASP A 29 -17.25 4.06 -18.64
N LYS A 30 -17.66 3.43 -19.74
CA LYS A 30 -18.66 2.34 -19.70
C LYS A 30 -18.09 1.09 -19.03
N TYR A 31 -16.82 0.77 -19.24
CA TYR A 31 -16.16 -0.37 -18.64
C TYR A 31 -16.10 -0.28 -17.12
N GLU A 32 -15.86 0.90 -16.54
CA GLU A 32 -15.82 1.07 -15.09
C GLU A 32 -17.11 0.59 -14.39
N ASN A 33 -18.27 0.69 -15.06
CA ASN A 33 -19.55 0.19 -14.54
C ASN A 33 -19.65 -1.36 -14.50
N ILE A 34 -18.91 -2.05 -15.37
CA ILE A 34 -18.92 -3.53 -15.45
C ILE A 34 -17.65 -4.18 -14.89
N LYS A 35 -16.63 -3.38 -14.56
CA LYS A 35 -15.30 -3.80 -14.10
C LYS A 35 -15.33 -4.80 -12.96
N ALA A 36 -16.14 -4.55 -11.93
CA ALA A 36 -16.24 -5.44 -10.77
C ALA A 36 -16.77 -6.84 -11.17
N GLU A 37 -17.78 -6.89 -12.05
CA GLU A 37 -18.33 -8.15 -12.56
C GLU A 37 -17.35 -8.85 -13.52
N THR A 38 -16.65 -8.09 -14.37
CA THR A 38 -15.60 -8.62 -15.24
C THR A 38 -14.50 -9.30 -14.41
N ARG A 39 -13.99 -8.61 -13.37
CA ARG A 39 -12.96 -9.17 -12.49
C ARG A 39 -13.45 -10.40 -11.73
N LYS A 40 -14.69 -10.40 -11.24
CA LYS A 40 -15.31 -11.58 -10.61
C LYS A 40 -15.35 -12.79 -11.56
N ARG A 41 -15.72 -12.59 -12.82
CA ARG A 41 -15.74 -13.62 -13.87
C ARG A 41 -14.35 -14.12 -14.20
N LEU A 42 -13.39 -13.20 -14.31
CA LEU A 42 -11.99 -13.52 -14.55
C LEU A 42 -11.41 -14.34 -13.40
N THR A 43 -11.68 -13.98 -12.14
CA THR A 43 -11.30 -14.78 -10.96
C THR A 43 -11.92 -16.16 -11.00
N LYS A 44 -13.22 -16.29 -11.36
CA LYS A 44 -13.85 -17.60 -11.46
C LYS A 44 -13.19 -18.47 -12.53
N ALA A 45 -12.90 -17.91 -13.70
CA ALA A 45 -12.23 -18.62 -14.78
C ALA A 45 -10.81 -19.04 -14.39
N TYR A 46 -10.04 -18.13 -13.78
CA TYR A 46 -8.70 -18.41 -13.27
C TYR A 46 -8.69 -19.62 -12.35
N LYS A 47 -9.61 -19.66 -11.37
CA LYS A 47 -9.70 -20.73 -10.36
C LYS A 47 -10.13 -22.09 -10.93
N LEU A 48 -10.70 -22.12 -12.15
CA LEU A 48 -11.18 -23.32 -12.85
C LEU A 48 -10.31 -23.68 -14.07
N SER A 49 -9.22 -22.94 -14.29
CA SER A 49 -8.33 -23.23 -15.41
C SER A 49 -7.38 -24.36 -15.05
N GLU A 50 -7.23 -25.30 -15.97
CA GLU A 50 -6.23 -26.37 -15.91
C GLU A 50 -4.98 -25.97 -16.69
N ASP A 51 -5.15 -25.13 -17.72
CA ASP A 51 -4.08 -24.53 -18.51
C ASP A 51 -4.00 -23.02 -18.21
N ILE A 52 -2.90 -22.62 -17.57
CA ILE A 52 -2.67 -21.22 -17.20
C ILE A 52 -2.25 -20.36 -18.41
N TYR A 53 -1.60 -20.96 -19.42
CA TYR A 53 -1.18 -20.28 -20.63
C TYR A 53 -2.40 -19.92 -21.48
N GLU A 54 -3.31 -20.87 -21.71
CA GLU A 54 -4.58 -20.61 -22.41
C GLU A 54 -5.44 -19.58 -21.66
N PHE A 55 -5.45 -19.64 -20.32
CA PHE A 55 -6.16 -18.64 -19.51
C PHE A 55 -5.65 -17.22 -19.79
N TYR A 56 -4.33 -17.00 -19.68
CA TYR A 56 -3.77 -15.66 -19.89
C TYR A 56 -3.88 -15.21 -21.34
N ASP A 57 -3.67 -16.10 -22.33
CA ASP A 57 -3.87 -15.76 -23.74
C ASP A 57 -5.28 -15.21 -24.00
N LYS A 58 -6.31 -15.93 -23.53
CA LYS A 58 -7.70 -15.48 -23.66
C LYS A 58 -7.99 -14.23 -22.83
N ALA A 59 -7.43 -14.11 -21.63
CA ALA A 59 -7.64 -12.92 -20.81
C ALA A 59 -7.07 -11.66 -21.49
N PHE A 60 -5.84 -11.73 -22.02
CA PHE A 60 -5.26 -10.64 -22.79
C PHE A 60 -6.04 -10.40 -24.08
N GLU A 61 -6.45 -11.43 -24.82
CA GLU A 61 -7.22 -11.26 -26.06
C GLU A 61 -8.46 -10.37 -25.89
N TYR A 62 -9.23 -10.55 -24.81
CA TYR A 62 -10.50 -9.84 -24.63
C TYR A 62 -10.45 -8.63 -23.70
N LEU A 63 -9.45 -8.55 -22.81
CA LEU A 63 -9.42 -7.54 -21.75
C LEU A 63 -8.21 -6.61 -21.79
N ILE A 64 -7.24 -6.81 -22.68
CA ILE A 64 -6.00 -6.02 -22.72
C ILE A 64 -6.24 -4.50 -22.78
N PHE A 65 -7.26 -4.05 -23.51
CA PHE A 65 -7.58 -2.63 -23.59
C PHE A 65 -8.07 -2.04 -22.25
N TYR A 66 -8.71 -2.85 -21.41
CA TYR A 66 -9.38 -2.40 -20.19
C TYR A 66 -8.61 -2.73 -18.90
N GLU A 67 -7.90 -3.86 -18.87
CA GLU A 67 -7.35 -4.47 -17.65
C GLU A 67 -5.86 -4.82 -17.78
N ILE A 68 -5.12 -4.19 -18.68
CA ILE A 68 -3.68 -4.50 -18.87
C ILE A 68 -2.89 -4.47 -17.55
N GLU A 69 -3.08 -3.43 -16.73
CA GLU A 69 -2.34 -3.31 -15.46
C GLU A 69 -2.69 -4.46 -14.51
N PHE A 70 -3.99 -4.78 -14.45
CA PHE A 70 -4.48 -5.88 -13.64
C PHE A 70 -3.93 -7.23 -14.10
N LEU A 71 -3.99 -7.53 -15.40
CA LEU A 71 -3.51 -8.79 -15.96
C LEU A 71 -2.01 -8.96 -15.79
N ILE A 72 -1.23 -7.90 -16.01
CA ILE A 72 0.23 -7.93 -15.88
C ILE A 72 0.67 -8.11 -14.43
N ILE A 73 0.00 -7.45 -13.47
CA ILE A 73 0.31 -7.67 -12.05
C ILE A 73 0.00 -9.12 -11.65
N ASN A 74 -1.14 -9.68 -12.09
CA ASN A 74 -1.46 -11.08 -11.79
C ASN A 74 -0.45 -12.05 -12.42
N LEU A 75 -0.11 -11.84 -13.69
CA LEU A 75 0.93 -12.60 -14.41
C LEU A 75 2.27 -12.56 -13.66
N PHE A 76 2.68 -11.38 -13.20
CA PHE A 76 3.93 -11.18 -12.47
C PHE A 76 4.04 -12.09 -11.24
N PHE A 77 2.94 -12.35 -10.55
CA PHE A 77 2.94 -13.19 -9.36
C PHE A 77 2.83 -14.70 -9.66
N GLU A 78 2.58 -15.10 -10.91
CA GLU A 78 2.59 -16.53 -11.28
C GLU A 78 3.95 -17.17 -11.00
N LYS A 79 3.93 -18.46 -10.62
CA LYS A 79 5.15 -19.24 -10.41
C LYS A 79 5.96 -19.36 -11.70
N GLU A 80 5.28 -19.60 -12.83
CA GLU A 80 5.90 -19.73 -14.16
C GLU A 80 5.89 -18.41 -14.96
N CYS A 81 5.95 -17.25 -14.28
CA CYS A 81 5.84 -15.94 -14.91
C CYS A 81 6.73 -15.78 -16.16
N ASN A 82 8.03 -16.15 -16.11
CA ASN A 82 8.94 -16.04 -17.26
C ASN A 82 8.42 -16.83 -18.47
N LYS A 83 7.98 -18.07 -18.26
CA LYS A 83 7.49 -18.95 -19.34
C LYS A 83 6.20 -18.42 -19.93
N ILE A 84 5.24 -18.03 -19.09
CA ILE A 84 3.95 -17.49 -19.53
C ILE A 84 4.16 -16.15 -20.26
N PHE A 85 5.02 -15.27 -19.73
CA PHE A 85 5.34 -14.01 -20.38
C PHE A 85 5.97 -14.23 -21.76
N ASN A 86 6.96 -15.12 -21.88
CA ASN A 86 7.61 -15.42 -23.15
C ASN A 86 6.65 -16.07 -24.17
N TYR A 87 5.74 -16.92 -23.73
CA TYR A 87 4.65 -17.43 -24.57
C TYR A 87 3.77 -16.30 -25.14
N LEU A 88 3.41 -15.31 -24.31
CA LEU A 88 2.57 -14.18 -24.71
C LEU A 88 3.32 -13.09 -25.49
N LYS A 89 4.63 -12.94 -25.25
CA LYS A 89 5.54 -11.93 -25.83
C LYS A 89 5.59 -12.03 -27.35
N PHE A 90 5.66 -13.25 -27.89
CA PHE A 90 5.64 -13.48 -29.34
C PHE A 90 4.23 -13.51 -29.94
N GLY A 91 3.20 -13.35 -29.10
CA GLY A 91 1.79 -13.26 -29.49
C GLY A 91 1.19 -11.88 -29.16
N LYS A 92 0.11 -11.86 -28.37
CA LYS A 92 -0.69 -10.64 -28.07
C LYS A 92 0.07 -9.49 -27.40
N LEU A 93 1.17 -9.77 -26.68
CA LEU A 93 1.96 -8.71 -26.04
C LEU A 93 2.93 -8.04 -27.02
N SER A 94 3.22 -8.63 -28.18
CA SER A 94 4.10 -8.01 -29.20
C SER A 94 3.50 -6.72 -29.77
N GLU A 95 2.17 -6.61 -29.81
CA GLU A 95 1.43 -5.49 -30.37
C GLU A 95 1.12 -4.39 -29.33
N LEU A 96 1.50 -4.60 -28.06
CA LEU A 96 1.21 -3.68 -26.98
C LEU A 96 2.00 -2.38 -27.11
N LYS A 97 1.27 -1.28 -27.33
CA LYS A 97 1.80 0.05 -27.04
C LYS A 97 1.85 0.23 -25.53
N ILE A 98 3.06 0.20 -24.98
CA ILE A 98 3.27 0.29 -23.53
C ILE A 98 2.90 1.70 -23.05
N ASN A 99 1.75 1.82 -22.37
CA ASN A 99 1.30 3.09 -21.81
C ASN A 99 2.07 3.41 -20.51
N LYS A 100 2.85 4.50 -20.52
CA LYS A 100 3.62 5.00 -19.36
C LYS A 100 2.77 5.35 -18.14
N GLN A 101 1.46 5.53 -18.31
CA GLN A 101 0.53 5.79 -17.21
C GLN A 101 0.53 4.65 -16.19
N PHE A 102 0.60 3.41 -16.66
CA PHE A 102 0.67 2.19 -15.83
C PHE A 102 2.12 1.87 -15.48
N LEU A 103 2.65 2.55 -14.46
CA LEU A 103 4.08 2.52 -14.13
C LEU A 103 4.63 1.09 -13.94
N PHE A 104 3.89 0.23 -13.22
CA PHE A 104 4.31 -1.15 -12.99
C PHE A 104 4.44 -1.91 -14.31
N SER A 105 3.34 -2.01 -15.06
CA SER A 105 3.30 -2.75 -16.32
C SER A 105 4.29 -2.20 -17.33
N TYR A 106 4.45 -0.87 -17.37
CA TYR A 106 5.43 -0.23 -18.25
C TYR A 106 6.85 -0.68 -17.96
N LYS A 107 7.29 -0.56 -16.70
CA LYS A 107 8.65 -0.95 -16.31
C LYS A 107 8.88 -2.45 -16.48
N PHE A 108 7.93 -3.26 -16.02
CA PHE A 108 8.03 -4.71 -16.10
C PHE A 108 8.11 -5.21 -17.55
N ILE A 109 7.15 -4.85 -18.41
CA ILE A 109 7.14 -5.29 -19.82
C ILE A 109 8.40 -4.81 -20.55
N ASN A 110 8.79 -3.55 -20.36
CA ASN A 110 9.98 -2.99 -21.01
C ASN A 110 11.26 -3.72 -20.58
N TYR A 111 11.36 -4.13 -19.31
CA TYR A 111 12.49 -4.92 -18.81
C TYR A 111 12.49 -6.32 -19.42
N MET A 112 11.38 -7.06 -19.29
CA MET A 112 11.22 -8.43 -19.81
C MET A 112 11.39 -8.51 -21.34
N ASN A 113 11.07 -7.44 -22.07
CA ASN A 113 11.29 -7.40 -23.51
C ASN A 113 12.77 -7.27 -23.90
N LYS A 114 13.60 -6.67 -23.04
CA LYS A 114 15.02 -6.40 -23.29
C LYS A 114 15.96 -7.39 -22.62
N CYS A 115 15.48 -8.08 -21.60
CA CYS A 115 16.25 -9.12 -20.92
C CYS A 115 16.26 -10.40 -21.77
N SER A 116 17.34 -11.16 -21.62
CA SER A 116 17.53 -12.46 -22.27
C SER A 116 18.07 -13.49 -21.26
N SER A 117 17.97 -13.19 -19.95
CA SER A 117 18.47 -14.08 -18.90
C SER A 117 17.51 -15.25 -18.67
N GLU A 118 18.02 -16.33 -18.07
CA GLU A 118 17.18 -17.48 -17.71
C GLU A 118 16.15 -17.14 -16.61
N ASP A 119 16.44 -16.14 -15.77
CA ASP A 119 15.57 -15.68 -14.68
C ASP A 119 15.29 -14.16 -14.72
N GLU A 120 14.61 -13.73 -15.78
CA GLU A 120 14.31 -12.32 -16.07
C GLU A 120 13.55 -11.60 -14.93
N VAL A 121 12.62 -12.30 -14.25
CA VAL A 121 11.86 -11.75 -13.12
C VAL A 121 12.75 -11.49 -11.91
N THR A 122 13.65 -12.41 -11.57
CA THR A 122 14.61 -12.19 -10.49
C THR A 122 15.54 -11.02 -10.79
N ASP A 123 16.03 -10.91 -12.02
CA ASP A 123 16.90 -9.81 -12.42
C ASP A 123 16.16 -8.46 -12.41
N PHE A 124 14.89 -8.44 -12.83
CA PHE A 124 14.02 -7.26 -12.73
C PHE A 124 13.86 -6.80 -11.28
N LEU A 125 13.54 -7.74 -10.38
CA LEU A 125 13.41 -7.47 -8.95
C LEU A 125 14.72 -6.92 -8.36
N LYS A 126 15.85 -7.54 -8.71
CA LYS A 126 17.17 -7.13 -8.26
C LYS A 126 17.51 -5.72 -8.72
N PHE A 127 17.28 -5.42 -9.99
CA PHE A 127 17.52 -4.11 -10.57
C PHE A 127 16.72 -3.02 -9.84
N GLU A 128 15.39 -3.16 -9.80
CA GLU A 128 14.50 -2.13 -9.27
C GLU A 128 14.68 -1.89 -7.77
N LEU A 129 14.89 -2.95 -6.98
CA LEU A 129 15.06 -2.79 -5.52
C LEU A 129 16.46 -2.37 -5.13
N THR A 130 17.48 -2.73 -5.90
CA THR A 130 18.84 -2.23 -5.69
C THR A 130 18.89 -0.72 -5.94
N GLU A 131 18.25 -0.25 -7.00
CA GLU A 131 18.11 1.18 -7.30
C GLU A 131 17.34 1.91 -6.20
N LEU A 132 16.22 1.36 -5.73
CA LEU A 132 15.39 1.99 -4.69
C LEU A 132 16.09 2.10 -3.34
N LEU A 133 16.68 1.01 -2.87
CA LEU A 133 17.13 0.85 -1.49
C LEU A 133 18.65 1.02 -1.34
N SER A 134 19.35 1.35 -2.44
CA SER A 134 20.81 1.39 -2.52
C SER A 134 21.41 0.11 -1.93
N LEU A 135 21.05 -1.03 -2.50
CA LEU A 135 21.49 -2.34 -2.02
C LEU A 135 22.93 -2.63 -2.45
N ASN A 136 23.69 -3.24 -1.55
CA ASN A 136 24.98 -3.85 -1.85
C ASN A 136 24.77 -5.32 -2.25
N PRO A 137 25.73 -5.95 -2.94
CA PRO A 137 25.66 -7.39 -3.25
C PRO A 137 25.34 -8.26 -2.03
N ASP A 138 26.02 -8.01 -0.90
CA ASP A 138 25.82 -8.75 0.36
C ASP A 138 24.38 -8.66 0.92
N ASP A 139 23.60 -7.63 0.55
CA ASP A 139 22.21 -7.52 0.97
C ASP A 139 21.35 -8.62 0.34
N TRP A 140 21.70 -9.05 -0.88
CA TRP A 140 21.06 -10.17 -1.58
C TRP A 140 21.48 -11.53 -1.03
N ASP A 141 22.72 -11.66 -0.54
CA ASP A 141 23.19 -12.91 0.08
C ASP A 141 22.59 -13.09 1.49
N SER A 142 22.30 -11.99 2.17
CA SER A 142 21.66 -11.99 3.49
C SER A 142 20.20 -12.47 3.49
N LEU A 143 19.61 -12.66 2.31
CA LEU A 143 18.22 -13.08 2.11
C LEU A 143 17.89 -14.47 2.66
N ASN A 144 18.90 -15.32 2.77
CA ASN A 144 18.81 -16.66 3.36
C ASN A 144 19.22 -16.68 4.85
N THR A 145 19.52 -15.51 5.43
CA THR A 145 19.95 -15.38 6.83
C THR A 145 18.94 -14.59 7.64
N ASN A 146 18.98 -14.72 8.97
CA ASN A 146 18.07 -14.04 9.89
C ASN A 146 18.19 -12.50 9.84
N ARG A 147 19.17 -11.93 9.12
CA ARG A 147 19.41 -10.48 9.03
C ARG A 147 18.40 -9.75 8.14
N ASN A 148 17.90 -10.39 7.07
CA ASN A 148 16.86 -9.86 6.18
C ASN A 148 17.03 -8.38 5.80
N SER A 149 18.21 -8.00 5.25
CA SER A 149 18.56 -6.59 5.01
C SER A 149 17.58 -5.87 4.09
N ILE A 150 17.14 -6.51 3.00
CA ILE A 150 16.16 -5.92 2.07
C ILE A 150 14.84 -5.62 2.78
N VAL A 151 14.34 -6.55 3.59
CA VAL A 151 13.10 -6.38 4.37
C VAL A 151 13.21 -5.17 5.30
N LYS A 152 14.32 -5.07 6.04
CA LYS A 152 14.57 -3.96 6.96
C LYS A 152 14.70 -2.62 6.24
N LYS A 153 15.47 -2.57 5.15
CA LYS A 153 15.67 -1.36 4.34
C LYS A 153 14.36 -0.89 3.71
N PHE A 154 13.58 -1.81 3.15
CA PHE A 154 12.27 -1.50 2.59
C PHE A 154 11.31 -0.96 3.65
N ALA A 155 11.22 -1.61 4.81
CA ALA A 155 10.34 -1.19 5.90
C ALA A 155 10.66 0.25 6.36
N ALA A 156 11.94 0.58 6.52
CA ALA A 156 12.38 1.94 6.83
C ALA A 156 12.05 2.91 5.69
N TRP A 157 12.39 2.55 4.44
CA TRP A 157 12.10 3.36 3.26
C TRP A 157 10.61 3.71 3.17
N LEU A 158 9.71 2.74 3.36
CA LEU A 158 8.26 2.94 3.27
C LEU A 158 7.75 4.01 4.24
N VAL A 159 8.35 4.11 5.43
CA VAL A 159 7.99 5.13 6.41
C VAL A 159 8.62 6.47 6.04
N PHE A 160 9.93 6.51 5.80
CA PHE A 160 10.66 7.75 5.58
C PHE A 160 10.32 8.46 4.26
N SER A 161 10.06 7.70 3.18
CA SER A 161 9.67 8.26 1.88
C SER A 161 8.30 8.92 1.89
N ASN A 162 7.48 8.64 2.91
CA ASN A 162 6.12 9.16 3.06
C ASN A 162 5.99 10.22 4.18
N LYS A 163 7.11 10.80 4.63
CA LYS A 163 7.13 11.81 5.69
C LYS A 163 6.40 13.11 5.33
N ASP A 164 6.50 13.53 4.07
CA ASP A 164 5.92 14.79 3.60
C ASP A 164 4.53 14.57 3.00
N SER A 165 4.39 13.53 2.18
CA SER A 165 3.10 13.15 1.59
C SER A 165 3.08 11.67 1.23
N VAL A 166 1.88 11.06 1.29
CA VAL A 166 1.73 9.64 0.96
C VAL A 166 1.73 9.43 -0.55
N ASN A 167 2.80 8.84 -1.09
CA ASN A 167 2.92 8.48 -2.50
C ASN A 167 2.35 7.08 -2.77
N THR A 168 1.03 6.99 -2.93
CA THR A 168 0.36 5.69 -3.11
C THR A 168 0.81 4.93 -4.36
N LYS A 169 1.19 5.64 -5.44
CA LYS A 169 1.58 5.00 -6.70
C LYS A 169 2.91 4.27 -6.52
N GLU A 170 3.89 4.95 -5.97
CA GLU A 170 5.22 4.42 -5.73
C GLU A 170 5.21 3.33 -4.64
N ASN A 171 4.49 3.58 -3.54
CA ASN A 171 4.33 2.58 -2.49
C ASN A 171 3.71 1.29 -3.03
N ASN A 172 2.64 1.37 -3.81
CA ASN A 172 2.01 0.20 -4.40
C ASN A 172 2.98 -0.53 -5.33
N TYR A 173 3.67 0.19 -6.20
CA TYR A 173 4.65 -0.38 -7.13
C TYR A 173 5.72 -1.20 -6.42
N TYR A 174 6.45 -0.59 -5.49
CA TYR A 174 7.54 -1.25 -4.80
C TYR A 174 7.07 -2.29 -3.79
N TYR A 175 5.87 -2.12 -3.23
CA TYR A 175 5.27 -3.15 -2.39
C TYR A 175 4.97 -4.42 -3.17
N LEU A 176 4.52 -4.33 -4.44
CA LEU A 176 4.33 -5.52 -5.28
C LEU A 176 5.65 -6.26 -5.53
N LEU A 177 6.77 -5.54 -5.71
CA LEU A 177 8.10 -6.14 -5.86
C LEU A 177 8.53 -6.87 -4.58
N LEU A 178 8.40 -6.21 -3.42
CA LEU A 178 8.69 -6.84 -2.13
C LEU A 178 7.82 -8.09 -1.93
N CYS A 179 6.53 -7.98 -2.24
CA CYS A 179 5.57 -9.07 -2.18
C CYS A 179 5.97 -10.26 -3.04
N LYS A 180 6.51 -10.03 -4.25
CA LYS A 180 7.03 -11.11 -5.09
C LYS A 180 8.25 -11.74 -4.45
N ILE A 181 9.26 -10.97 -4.03
CA ILE A 181 10.43 -11.53 -3.31
C ILE A 181 10.02 -12.36 -2.10
N TRP A 182 9.04 -11.84 -1.35
CA TRP A 182 8.53 -12.50 -0.15
C TRP A 182 7.94 -13.89 -0.43
N ASN A 183 7.42 -14.12 -1.64
CA ASN A 183 6.76 -15.37 -2.03
C ASN A 183 7.53 -16.18 -3.10
N HIS A 184 8.55 -15.62 -3.75
CA HIS A 184 9.16 -16.22 -4.94
C HIS A 184 10.28 -17.20 -4.63
N TYR A 185 11.03 -16.98 -3.56
CA TYR A 185 12.15 -17.86 -3.18
C TYR A 185 11.64 -18.94 -2.22
N ASP A 186 11.77 -20.22 -2.59
CA ASP A 186 11.19 -21.39 -1.90
C ASP A 186 11.54 -21.53 -0.40
N TYR A 187 12.50 -20.75 0.11
CA TYR A 187 12.89 -20.69 1.53
C TYR A 187 12.22 -19.56 2.32
N TYR A 188 11.43 -18.69 1.67
CA TYR A 188 10.89 -17.50 2.31
C TYR A 188 9.68 -17.73 3.19
N SER A 189 8.82 -18.67 2.83
CA SER A 189 7.64 -19.06 3.61
C SER A 189 8.01 -19.78 4.92
N ILE A 190 9.15 -20.48 4.95
CA ILE A 190 9.63 -21.25 6.12
C ILE A 190 9.99 -20.33 7.30
N HIS A 191 10.52 -19.13 7.00
CA HIS A 191 10.95 -18.14 8.00
C HIS A 191 10.01 -16.94 8.08
N PHE A 192 8.72 -17.14 7.75
CA PHE A 192 7.76 -16.06 7.65
C PHE A 192 7.69 -15.18 8.92
N ASP A 193 7.53 -15.80 10.10
CA ASP A 193 7.41 -15.08 11.37
C ASP A 193 8.64 -14.21 11.64
N GLU A 194 9.85 -14.72 11.39
CA GLU A 194 11.11 -14.00 11.61
C GLU A 194 11.21 -12.78 10.69
N LYS A 195 10.82 -12.92 9.41
CA LYS A 195 10.81 -11.84 8.43
C LYS A 195 9.79 -10.78 8.79
N ALA A 196 8.59 -11.21 9.18
CA ALA A 196 7.53 -10.32 9.64
C ALA A 196 7.95 -9.55 10.90
N ILE A 197 8.63 -10.20 11.86
CA ILE A 197 9.20 -9.53 13.04
C ILE A 197 10.18 -8.43 12.61
N VAL A 198 11.12 -8.73 11.70
CA VAL A 198 12.09 -7.74 11.20
C VAL A 198 11.38 -6.57 10.52
N PHE A 199 10.40 -6.87 9.66
CA PHE A 199 9.63 -5.87 8.95
C PHE A 199 8.84 -4.95 9.89
N TYR A 200 8.05 -5.52 10.81
CA TYR A 200 7.24 -4.77 11.76
C TYR A 200 8.09 -3.96 12.73
N ASN A 201 9.17 -4.55 13.25
CA ASN A 201 10.08 -3.83 14.12
C ASN A 201 10.72 -2.63 13.42
N ALA A 202 11.11 -2.78 12.14
CA ALA A 202 11.67 -1.68 11.35
C ALA A 202 10.65 -0.57 11.09
N ILE A 203 9.41 -0.89 10.69
CA ILE A 203 8.33 0.12 10.55
C ILE A 203 8.08 0.83 11.89
N ASN A 204 7.93 0.06 12.97
CA ASN A 204 7.65 0.60 14.30
C ASN A 204 8.76 1.55 14.75
N LYS A 205 10.03 1.17 14.55
CA LYS A 205 11.18 2.01 14.91
C LYS A 205 11.20 3.30 14.10
N SER A 206 11.11 3.22 12.77
CA SER A 206 11.11 4.40 11.90
C SER A 206 9.93 5.33 12.17
N PHE A 207 8.76 4.79 12.47
CA PHE A 207 7.60 5.61 12.80
C PHE A 207 7.76 6.34 14.14
N ILE A 208 8.19 5.63 15.19
CA ILE A 208 8.41 6.25 16.52
C ILE A 208 9.49 7.33 16.43
N GLU A 209 10.57 7.07 15.67
CA GLU A 209 11.62 8.05 15.42
C GLU A 209 11.06 9.35 14.81
N LEU A 210 10.20 9.24 13.79
CA LEU A 210 9.57 10.41 13.19
C LEU A 210 8.59 11.11 14.14
N VAL A 211 7.77 10.35 14.88
CA VAL A 211 6.83 10.92 15.86
C VAL A 211 7.55 11.70 16.95
N ASN A 212 8.67 11.18 17.46
CA ASN A 212 9.50 11.85 18.46
C ASN A 212 10.13 13.15 17.92
N ASN A 213 10.30 13.25 16.60
CA ASN A 213 10.76 14.46 15.90
C ASN A 213 9.58 15.31 15.38
N GLU A 214 8.35 15.08 15.88
CA GLU A 214 7.12 15.79 15.50
C GLU A 214 6.76 15.69 13.99
N VAL A 215 7.25 14.65 13.32
CA VAL A 215 6.94 14.35 11.92
C VAL A 215 5.89 13.24 11.87
N TYR A 216 4.67 13.57 11.41
CA TYR A 216 3.53 12.66 11.45
C TYR A 216 3.27 12.00 10.09
N VAL A 217 3.72 10.75 9.96
CA VAL A 217 3.45 9.91 8.77
C VAL A 217 2.07 9.28 8.84
N ASN A 218 1.28 9.36 7.77
CA ASN A 218 -0.04 8.71 7.70
C ASN A 218 0.07 7.21 7.37
N LEU A 219 0.62 6.41 8.29
CA LEU A 219 0.74 4.96 8.16
C LEU A 219 -0.60 4.28 7.85
N ASN A 220 -1.69 4.74 8.47
CA ASN A 220 -3.03 4.22 8.18
C ASN A 220 -3.41 4.34 6.70
N LYS A 221 -3.12 5.48 6.06
CA LYS A 221 -3.36 5.67 4.62
C LYS A 221 -2.44 4.76 3.79
N ILE A 222 -1.17 4.63 4.16
CA ILE A 222 -0.22 3.72 3.48
C ILE A 222 -0.75 2.28 3.52
N VAL A 223 -1.01 1.76 4.73
CA VAL A 223 -1.47 0.38 4.96
C VAL A 223 -2.78 0.09 4.24
N SER A 224 -3.77 0.97 4.36
CA SER A 224 -5.08 0.77 3.71
C SER A 224 -4.97 0.72 2.18
N LYS A 225 -4.09 1.52 1.57
CA LYS A 225 -3.90 1.56 0.12
C LYS A 225 -3.17 0.33 -0.40
N LEU A 226 -2.15 -0.13 0.32
CA LEU A 226 -1.45 -1.38 0.01
C LEU A 226 -2.40 -2.59 0.14
N GLN A 227 -3.20 -2.65 1.20
CA GLN A 227 -4.22 -3.69 1.39
C GLN A 227 -5.25 -3.73 0.25
N MET A 228 -5.73 -2.56 -0.20
CA MET A 228 -6.66 -2.48 -1.32
C MET A 228 -6.05 -2.95 -2.64
N ALA A 229 -4.78 -2.58 -2.91
CA ALA A 229 -4.10 -2.95 -4.14
C ALA A 229 -3.99 -4.47 -4.30
N VAL A 230 -3.65 -5.16 -3.21
CA VAL A 230 -3.49 -6.60 -3.20
C VAL A 230 -4.81 -7.36 -3.16
N LYS A 231 -5.82 -6.91 -2.40
CA LYS A 231 -7.13 -7.59 -2.33
C LYS A 231 -7.82 -7.74 -3.69
N GLY A 232 -7.43 -6.94 -4.67
CA GLY A 232 -7.98 -7.01 -6.02
C GLY A 232 -7.48 -8.21 -6.84
N LEU A 233 -6.35 -8.84 -6.48
CA LEU A 233 -5.68 -9.84 -7.30
C LEU A 233 -6.45 -11.18 -7.40
N LEU A 234 -6.22 -11.93 -8.48
CA LEU A 234 -6.87 -13.21 -8.80
C LEU A 234 -6.40 -14.37 -7.89
N LEU A 235 -5.19 -14.24 -7.35
CA LEU A 235 -4.41 -15.32 -6.76
C LEU A 235 -4.98 -15.81 -5.42
N LYS A 236 -5.03 -17.14 -5.25
CA LYS A 236 -5.58 -17.82 -4.06
C LYS A 236 -4.61 -17.83 -2.86
N ASP A 237 -3.30 -17.82 -3.09
CA ASP A 237 -2.28 -18.14 -2.08
C ASP A 237 -1.53 -16.94 -1.51
N LEU A 238 -2.02 -15.75 -1.82
CA LEU A 238 -1.50 -14.46 -1.37
C LEU A 238 -1.76 -14.14 0.11
N ASN A 239 -1.84 -15.18 0.96
CA ASN A 239 -2.16 -15.03 2.37
C ASN A 239 -1.00 -14.45 3.19
N TYR A 240 0.21 -14.39 2.62
CA TYR A 240 1.43 -14.01 3.33
C TYR A 240 2.05 -12.77 2.72
N TYR A 241 1.46 -11.62 3.05
CA TYR A 241 2.06 -10.33 2.73
C TYR A 241 2.34 -9.53 3.99
N PRO A 242 3.47 -8.79 4.03
CA PRO A 242 3.92 -8.14 5.26
C PRO A 242 2.86 -7.27 5.94
N ILE A 243 2.00 -6.57 5.19
CA ILE A 243 1.03 -5.59 5.73
C ILE A 243 -0.41 -6.14 5.78
N ILE A 244 -0.66 -7.31 5.20
CA ILE A 244 -2.02 -7.86 4.99
C ILE A 244 -2.23 -9.12 5.82
N ASP A 245 -1.17 -9.60 6.46
CA ASP A 245 -1.10 -10.92 7.03
C ASP A 245 -2.28 -11.30 7.96
N ASN A 246 -2.81 -12.47 7.65
CA ASN A 246 -3.95 -13.15 8.24
C ASN A 246 -3.56 -14.52 8.83
N GLN A 247 -2.25 -14.75 9.08
CA GLN A 247 -1.74 -15.94 9.75
C GLN A 247 -2.43 -16.16 11.11
N THR A 248 -2.94 -17.38 11.30
CA THR A 248 -3.74 -17.77 12.48
C THR A 248 -2.94 -18.45 13.58
N LYS A 249 -1.71 -18.89 13.29
CA LYS A 249 -0.76 -19.49 14.24
C LYS A 249 0.60 -18.83 14.06
N SER A 250 1.05 -18.09 15.07
CA SER A 250 2.29 -17.31 15.01
C SER A 250 2.95 -17.27 16.39
N ASN A 251 4.27 -17.06 16.40
CA ASN A 251 5.04 -16.96 17.62
C ASN A 251 4.73 -15.67 18.43
N SER A 252 5.17 -15.62 19.69
CA SER A 252 4.91 -14.47 20.58
C SER A 252 5.58 -13.17 20.09
N GLY A 253 6.81 -13.26 19.56
CA GLY A 253 7.55 -12.11 19.06
C GLY A 253 6.86 -11.42 17.88
N TYR A 254 6.33 -12.20 16.96
CA TYR A 254 5.52 -11.75 15.84
C TYR A 254 4.29 -10.98 16.35
N ASN A 255 3.53 -11.57 17.28
CA ASN A 255 2.30 -10.96 17.79
C ASN A 255 2.57 -9.64 18.52
N ILE A 256 3.67 -9.56 19.27
CA ILE A 256 4.10 -8.32 19.94
C ILE A 256 4.35 -7.22 18.90
N GLN A 257 5.13 -7.50 17.85
CA GLN A 257 5.48 -6.49 16.85
C GLN A 257 4.28 -6.08 15.99
N ARG A 258 3.42 -7.04 15.65
CA ARG A 258 2.17 -6.79 14.92
C ARG A 258 1.19 -5.93 15.72
N ASN A 259 1.01 -6.22 17.01
CA ASN A 259 0.14 -5.42 17.88
C ASN A 259 0.66 -3.98 17.99
N LYS A 260 1.98 -3.82 18.17
CA LYS A 260 2.62 -2.51 18.17
C LYS A 260 2.43 -1.76 16.84
N LEU A 261 2.52 -2.46 15.71
CA LEU A 261 2.20 -1.86 14.41
C LEU A 261 0.73 -1.41 14.33
N ASN A 262 -0.21 -2.23 14.80
CA ASN A 262 -1.63 -1.87 14.81
C ASN A 262 -1.92 -0.65 15.70
N GLU A 263 -1.23 -0.53 16.83
CA GLU A 263 -1.29 0.66 17.70
C GLU A 263 -0.73 1.88 16.98
N ASN A 264 0.44 1.76 16.34
CA ASN A 264 1.04 2.84 15.54
C ASN A 264 0.15 3.26 14.35
N ILE A 265 -0.55 2.33 13.71
CA ILE A 265 -1.53 2.64 12.67
C ILE A 265 -2.66 3.49 13.25
N LYS A 266 -3.22 3.11 14.40
CA LYS A 266 -4.27 3.89 15.09
C LYS A 266 -3.77 5.27 15.50
N LEU A 267 -2.57 5.35 16.07
CA LEU A 267 -1.92 6.59 16.45
C LEU A 267 -1.69 7.49 15.22
N SER A 268 -1.18 6.95 14.11
CA SER A 268 -0.97 7.72 12.87
C SER A 268 -2.26 8.33 12.32
N LYS A 269 -3.37 7.58 12.39
CA LYS A 269 -4.69 8.07 11.97
C LYS A 269 -5.14 9.25 12.82
N PHE A 270 -4.86 9.20 14.12
CA PHE A 270 -5.14 10.29 15.04
C PHE A 270 -4.24 11.50 14.77
N LEU A 271 -2.92 11.31 14.66
CA LEU A 271 -1.93 12.38 14.47
C LEU A 271 -2.07 13.13 13.15
N CYS A 272 -2.56 12.44 12.11
CA CYS A 272 -2.77 13.04 10.78
C CYS A 272 -4.20 13.57 10.59
N LYS A 273 -5.09 13.47 11.59
CA LYS A 273 -6.44 14.04 11.50
C LYS A 273 -6.33 15.55 11.76
N SER A 274 -6.98 16.35 10.91
CA SER A 274 -7.10 17.79 11.18
C SER A 274 -8.23 18.06 12.17
N TYR A 275 -7.95 18.92 13.15
CA TYR A 275 -8.91 19.37 14.17
C TYR A 275 -9.26 20.85 14.03
N LYS A 276 -8.88 21.50 12.91
CA LYS A 276 -9.17 22.92 12.63
C LYS A 276 -10.64 23.32 12.83
N LYS A 277 -11.58 22.42 12.51
CA LYS A 277 -13.03 22.66 12.65
C LYS A 277 -13.57 22.43 14.06
N GLU A 278 -12.81 21.79 14.94
CA GLU A 278 -13.22 21.59 16.33
C GLU A 278 -13.11 22.90 17.11
N SER A 279 -14.01 23.11 18.08
CA SER A 279 -13.89 24.23 19.01
C SER A 279 -12.66 24.06 19.91
N TYR A 280 -12.17 25.15 20.49
CA TYR A 280 -11.03 25.05 21.41
C TYR A 280 -11.39 24.20 22.63
N SER A 281 -12.60 24.37 23.19
CA SER A 281 -13.04 23.56 24.33
C SER A 281 -13.10 22.07 24.00
N ASN A 282 -13.52 21.69 22.79
CA ASN A 282 -13.52 20.30 22.37
C ASN A 282 -12.10 19.74 22.27
N ILE A 283 -11.17 20.48 21.67
CA ILE A 283 -9.76 20.05 21.56
C ILE A 283 -9.17 19.81 22.95
N PHE A 284 -9.37 20.72 23.90
CA PHE A 284 -8.91 20.54 25.28
C PHE A 284 -9.59 19.35 25.97
N LYS A 285 -10.91 19.16 25.80
CA LYS A 285 -11.59 17.97 26.33
C LYS A 285 -11.03 16.66 25.77
N MET A 286 -10.62 16.65 24.50
CA MET A 286 -10.02 15.46 23.88
C MET A 286 -8.63 15.13 24.43
N MET A 287 -7.94 16.07 25.09
CA MET A 287 -6.66 15.82 25.77
C MET A 287 -6.83 14.98 27.04
N ILE A 288 -8.00 14.97 27.68
CA ILE A 288 -8.22 14.31 28.98
C ILE A 288 -7.84 12.83 28.90
N GLY A 289 -6.98 12.40 29.83
CA GLY A 289 -6.50 11.02 29.92
C GLY A 289 -5.67 10.56 28.71
N LYS A 290 -5.07 11.48 27.95
CA LYS A 290 -4.19 11.16 26.82
C LYS A 290 -2.72 11.32 27.16
N ASP A 291 -1.91 10.47 26.54
CA ASP A 291 -0.46 10.53 26.64
C ASP A 291 0.12 11.78 25.95
N ASP A 292 1.38 12.07 26.26
CA ASP A 292 2.09 13.27 25.82
C ASP A 292 2.07 13.51 24.31
N VAL A 293 2.20 12.45 23.50
CA VAL A 293 2.21 12.54 22.04
C VAL A 293 0.88 13.08 21.49
N TYR A 294 -0.24 12.72 22.11
CA TYR A 294 -1.55 13.25 21.73
C TYR A 294 -1.67 14.71 22.13
N CYS A 295 -1.17 15.06 23.31
CA CYS A 295 -1.16 16.42 23.82
C CYS A 295 -0.30 17.35 22.94
N ASP A 296 0.86 16.89 22.46
CA ASP A 296 1.71 17.65 21.53
C ASP A 296 1.00 17.96 20.21
N MET A 297 0.32 16.96 19.64
CA MET A 297 -0.45 17.18 18.41
C MET A 297 -1.57 18.21 18.64
N PHE A 298 -2.33 18.10 19.73
CA PHE A 298 -3.38 19.06 20.02
C PHE A 298 -2.83 20.46 20.31
N LYS A 299 -1.68 20.57 20.98
CA LYS A 299 -0.96 21.84 21.16
C LYS A 299 -0.62 22.47 19.81
N LYS A 300 -0.10 21.68 18.86
CA LYS A 300 0.18 22.12 17.49
C LYS A 300 -1.07 22.65 16.79
N GLU A 301 -2.18 21.92 16.83
CA GLU A 301 -3.46 22.37 16.23
C GLU A 301 -3.99 23.66 16.89
N ILE A 302 -3.89 23.80 18.21
CA ILE A 302 -4.25 25.03 18.94
C ILE A 302 -3.41 26.20 18.44
N ASN A 303 -2.09 26.00 18.33
CA ASN A 303 -1.16 27.02 17.86
C ASN A 303 -1.43 27.41 16.40
N ASP A 304 -1.61 26.44 15.51
CA ASP A 304 -1.93 26.67 14.10
C ASP A 304 -3.22 27.49 13.93
N LYS A 305 -4.23 27.26 14.78
CA LYS A 305 -5.46 28.06 14.79
C LYS A 305 -5.22 29.49 15.28
N LEU A 306 -4.45 29.66 16.35
CA LEU A 306 -4.10 30.99 16.88
C LEU A 306 -3.25 31.79 15.89
N ASP A 307 -2.32 31.13 15.20
CA ASP A 307 -1.47 31.75 14.17
C ASP A 307 -2.28 32.23 12.96
N GLN A 308 -3.43 31.59 12.70
CA GLN A 308 -4.41 31.99 11.70
C GLN A 308 -5.44 33.02 12.23
N LEU A 309 -5.25 33.55 13.44
CA LEU A 309 -6.16 34.49 14.11
C LEU A 309 -7.58 33.95 14.32
N ILE A 310 -7.73 32.61 14.39
CA ILE A 310 -9.01 31.97 14.71
C ILE A 310 -9.14 31.98 16.24
N LEU A 311 -9.74 33.01 16.82
CA LEU A 311 -9.82 33.16 18.28
C LEU A 311 -10.93 32.30 18.91
N PRO A 312 -10.77 31.85 20.18
CA PRO A 312 -11.82 31.17 20.92
C PRO A 312 -12.99 32.12 21.26
N ILE A 313 -14.20 31.58 21.28
CA ILE A 313 -15.37 32.30 21.82
C ILE A 313 -15.39 32.25 23.35
N LYS A 314 -16.12 33.16 24.00
CA LYS A 314 -16.22 33.21 25.47
C LYS A 314 -16.61 31.87 26.11
N GLN A 315 -17.55 31.15 25.49
CA GLN A 315 -17.97 29.82 25.95
C GLN A 315 -16.84 28.79 25.94
N ASP A 316 -15.93 28.86 24.96
CA ASP A 316 -14.75 28.01 24.93
C ASP A 316 -13.82 28.31 26.10
N LEU A 317 -13.56 29.60 26.37
CA LEU A 317 -12.70 30.02 27.47
C LEU A 317 -13.24 29.59 28.83
N ASP A 318 -14.53 29.87 29.10
CA ASP A 318 -15.19 29.49 30.34
C ASP A 318 -15.15 27.97 30.56
N ALA A 319 -15.28 27.19 29.49
CA ALA A 319 -15.18 25.73 29.55
C ALA A 319 -13.74 25.26 29.82
N ILE A 320 -12.74 25.84 29.15
CA ILE A 320 -11.33 25.45 29.28
C ILE A 320 -10.79 25.78 30.68
N ILE A 321 -11.13 26.95 31.22
CA ILE A 321 -10.69 27.37 32.57
C ILE A 321 -11.19 26.39 33.64
N LYS A 322 -12.40 25.85 33.46
CA LYS A 322 -13.00 24.87 34.39
C LYS A 322 -12.43 23.46 34.27
N LEU A 323 -11.61 23.17 33.26
CA LEU A 323 -10.98 21.86 33.14
C LEU A 323 -9.86 21.72 34.16
N ASP A 324 -9.99 20.69 34.98
CA ASP A 324 -8.95 20.27 35.90
C ASP A 324 -7.92 19.43 35.15
N PHE A 325 -6.71 19.98 35.01
CA PHE A 325 -5.63 19.37 34.28
C PHE A 325 -4.39 19.27 35.15
N GLU A 326 -3.59 18.24 34.87
CA GLU A 326 -2.31 18.02 35.52
C GLU A 326 -1.20 17.88 34.48
N GLY A 327 0.05 18.03 34.92
CA GLY A 327 1.24 17.82 34.10
C GLY A 327 1.22 18.62 32.79
N LYS A 328 1.41 17.92 31.66
CA LYS A 328 1.55 18.53 30.33
C LYS A 328 0.29 19.25 29.85
N GLN A 329 -0.89 18.76 30.20
CA GLN A 329 -2.17 19.37 29.82
C GLN A 329 -2.33 20.75 30.45
N GLU A 330 -1.93 20.89 31.71
CA GLU A 330 -1.95 22.16 32.44
C GLU A 330 -0.94 23.16 31.84
N LEU A 331 0.24 22.69 31.43
CA LEU A 331 1.23 23.53 30.75
C LEU A 331 0.68 24.08 29.43
N ILE A 332 0.01 23.24 28.63
CA ILE A 332 -0.62 23.66 27.37
C ILE A 332 -1.74 24.67 27.63
N LYS A 333 -2.60 24.42 28.63
CA LYS A 333 -3.67 25.35 29.01
C LYS A 333 -3.12 26.72 29.40
N LYS A 334 -2.09 26.77 30.25
CA LYS A 334 -1.43 28.01 30.66
C LYS A 334 -0.79 28.76 29.49
N GLU A 335 -0.10 28.05 28.60
CA GLU A 335 0.51 28.64 27.41
C GLU A 335 -0.52 29.22 26.45
N PHE A 336 -1.62 28.51 26.23
CA PHE A 336 -2.77 28.98 25.46
C PHE A 336 -3.36 30.27 26.02
N LEU A 337 -3.68 30.29 27.33
CA LEU A 337 -4.21 31.49 28.00
C LEU A 337 -3.24 32.67 27.94
N ARG A 338 -1.93 32.40 28.11
CA ARG A 338 -0.89 33.43 27.99
C ARG A 338 -0.83 34.03 26.59
N ARG A 339 -0.92 33.22 25.54
CA ARG A 339 -0.93 33.72 24.15
C ARG A 339 -2.16 34.60 23.89
N LEU A 340 -3.31 34.23 24.43
CA LEU A 340 -4.54 35.01 24.28
C LEU A 340 -4.48 36.35 24.98
N TYR A 341 -3.76 36.48 26.09
CA TYR A 341 -3.58 37.77 26.79
C TYR A 341 -2.82 38.80 25.94
N MET A 342 -2.07 38.37 24.92
CA MET A 342 -1.36 39.28 24.01
C MET A 342 -2.24 39.80 22.86
N TYR A 343 -3.45 39.26 22.70
CA TYR A 343 -4.47 39.70 21.74
C TYR A 343 -5.56 40.47 22.47
#